data_AF-A0A2M9E1P4-F1
#
_entry.id   AF-A0A2M9E1P4-F1
#
_cell.length_a   1.000
_cell.length_b   1.000
_cell.length_c   1.000
_cell.angle_alpha   90.00
_cell.angle_beta   90.00
_cell.angle_gamma   90.00
#
_symmetry.space_group_name_H-M   'P 1'
#
loop_
_entity.id
_entity.type
_entity.pdbx_description
1 polymer ?
#
loop_
_entity_poly.entity_id
_entity_poly.type
_entity_poly.pdbx_seq_one_letter_code
_entity_poly.pdbx_strand_id
1 'polypeptide(L)'
;MSLFVISTAALIAFICTGVYLHAVFRLHAIIATERPEWVNLRGALDFLYTGFPRAANPNVGAEVVKVAFSSRARQLTSLAAARYVRHIRLCLPLGIVGYLVLVVASSQGGA
;
A
#
# COMPACT_ATOMS: atom_id res chain seq x y z
N MET A 1 13.64 18.17 17.62
CA MET A 1 14.10 17.14 16.66
C MET A 1 14.99 17.80 15.62
N SER A 2 16.12 17.22 15.20
CA SER A 2 17.00 17.89 14.22
C SER A 2 16.41 17.84 12.81
N LEU A 3 16.65 18.89 12.01
CA LEU A 3 16.21 18.99 10.60
C LEU A 3 16.59 17.74 9.80
N PHE A 4 17.79 17.20 10.08
CA PHE A 4 18.29 15.96 9.49
C PHE A 4 17.32 14.78 9.69
N VAL A 5 16.83 14.56 10.92
CA VAL A 5 15.88 13.46 11.21
C VAL A 5 14.57 13.64 10.46
N ILE A 6 14.07 14.88 10.37
CA ILE A 6 12.82 15.19 9.65
C ILE A 6 13.00 14.92 8.15
N SER A 7 14.09 15.41 7.54
CA SER A 7 14.38 15.20 6.12
C SER A 7 14.57 13.72 5.79
N THR A 8 15.28 12.97 6.64
CA THR A 8 15.46 11.53 6.46
C THR A 8 14.14 10.77 6.59
N ALA A 9 13.31 11.09 7.59
CA ALA A 9 12.00 10.47 7.77
C ALA A 9 11.07 10.76 6.57
N ALA A 10 11.06 11.99 6.06
CA ALA A 10 10.30 12.38 4.88
C ALA A 10 10.75 11.63 3.63
N LEU A 11 12.06 11.50 3.42
CA LEU A 11 12.62 10.77 2.29
C LEU A 11 12.26 9.27 2.36
N ILE A 12 12.39 8.65 3.54
CA ILE A 12 12.02 7.25 3.76
C ILE A 12 10.52 7.06 3.50
N ALA A 13 9.67 7.92 4.05
CA ALA A 13 8.23 7.85 3.84
C ALA A 13 7.86 7.99 2.36
N PHE A 14 8.46 8.94 1.65
CA PHE A 14 8.24 9.16 0.22
C PHE A 14 8.61 7.94 -0.62
N ILE A 15 9.81 7.38 -0.41
CA ILE A 15 10.28 6.18 -1.12
C ILE A 15 9.39 4.99 -0.79
N CYS A 16 9.05 4.79 0.49
CA CYS A 16 8.18 3.69 0.92
C CYS A 16 6.80 3.80 0.27
N THR A 17 6.21 4.99 0.20
CA THR A 17 4.92 5.23 -0.45
C THR A 17 4.97 4.89 -1.94
N GLY A 18 6.01 5.32 -2.66
CA GLY A 18 6.16 5.00 -4.09
C GLY A 18 6.30 3.49 -4.34
N VAL A 19 7.17 2.82 -3.57
CA VAL A 19 7.35 1.36 -3.66
C VAL A 19 6.08 0.61 -3.28
N TYR A 20 5.38 1.06 -2.23
CA TYR A 20 4.12 0.50 -1.77
C TYR A 20 3.05 0.59 -2.87
N LEU A 21 2.80 1.79 -3.43
CA LEU A 21 1.80 1.98 -4.48
C LEU A 21 2.11 1.10 -5.69
N HIS A 22 3.36 1.11 -6.16
CA HIS A 22 3.77 0.26 -7.27
C HIS A 22 3.55 -1.24 -6.96
N ALA A 23 3.89 -1.69 -5.76
CA ALA A 23 3.69 -3.08 -5.35
C ALA A 23 2.20 -3.45 -5.27
N VAL A 24 1.34 -2.57 -4.78
CA VAL A 24 -0.12 -2.76 -4.76
C VAL A 24 -0.66 -2.91 -6.18
N PHE A 25 -0.30 -2.02 -7.11
CA PHE A 25 -0.75 -2.12 -8.50
C PHE A 25 -0.31 -3.42 -9.18
N ARG A 26 0.94 -3.84 -8.97
CA ARG A 26 1.46 -5.07 -9.56
C ARG A 26 0.85 -6.32 -8.93
N LEU A 27 0.67 -6.32 -7.61
CA LEU A 27 0.02 -7.45 -6.92
C LEU A 27 -1.45 -7.55 -7.31
N HIS A 28 -2.16 -6.42 -7.45
CA HIS A 28 -3.53 -6.38 -7.97
C HIS A 28 -3.63 -7.05 -9.34
N ALA A 29 -2.74 -6.72 -10.27
CA ALA A 29 -2.74 -7.32 -11.61
C ALA A 29 -2.59 -8.85 -11.55
N ILE A 30 -1.70 -9.36 -10.69
CA ILE A 30 -1.51 -10.80 -10.49
C ILE A 30 -2.76 -11.45 -9.89
N ILE A 31 -3.34 -10.86 -8.83
CA ILE A 31 -4.55 -11.39 -8.20
C ILE A 31 -5.71 -11.38 -9.21
N ALA A 32 -5.87 -10.31 -9.98
CA ALA A 32 -6.91 -10.21 -11.01
C ALA A 32 -6.77 -11.30 -12.09
N THR A 33 -5.55 -11.77 -12.38
CA THR A 33 -5.32 -12.86 -13.33
C THR A 33 -5.51 -14.26 -12.74
N GLU A 34 -5.11 -14.50 -11.49
CA GLU A 34 -5.12 -15.84 -10.89
C GLU A 34 -6.38 -16.14 -10.07
N ARG A 35 -6.90 -15.14 -9.37
CA ARG A 35 -7.99 -15.21 -8.39
C ARG A 35 -8.83 -13.92 -8.44
N PRO A 36 -9.47 -13.61 -9.58
CA PRO A 36 -10.24 -12.38 -9.77
C PRO A 36 -11.32 -12.18 -8.71
N GLU A 37 -11.87 -13.26 -8.16
CA GLU A 37 -12.88 -13.25 -7.10
C GLU A 37 -12.43 -12.59 -5.79
N TRP A 38 -11.13 -12.40 -5.57
CA TRP A 38 -10.62 -11.71 -4.38
C TRP A 38 -10.62 -10.17 -4.50
N VAL A 39 -10.60 -9.65 -5.73
CA VAL A 39 -10.48 -8.20 -6.01
C VAL A 39 -11.69 -7.65 -6.76
N ASN A 40 -12.53 -8.52 -7.30
CA ASN A 40 -13.76 -8.15 -8.00
C ASN A 40 -14.94 -8.01 -7.02
N LEU A 41 -14.73 -7.21 -5.97
CA LEU A 41 -15.74 -6.93 -4.95
C LEU A 41 -16.50 -5.67 -5.35
N ARG A 42 -17.84 -5.75 -5.39
CA ARG A 42 -18.71 -4.58 -5.52
C ARG A 42 -18.80 -3.90 -4.15
N GLY A 43 -18.05 -2.83 -3.96
CA GLY A 43 -18.07 -2.02 -2.74
C GLY A 43 -19.19 -0.97 -2.76
N ALA A 44 -19.66 -0.58 -1.57
CA ALA A 44 -20.70 0.47 -1.43
C ALA A 44 -20.27 1.83 -2.02
N LEU A 45 -18.97 2.08 -2.17
CA LEU A 45 -18.38 3.29 -2.74
C LEU A 45 -17.99 3.14 -4.22
N ASP A 46 -18.25 2.00 -4.86
CA ASP A 46 -17.84 1.76 -6.24
C ASP A 46 -18.47 2.73 -7.23
N PHE A 47 -19.64 3.29 -6.90
CA PHE A 47 -20.30 4.31 -7.72
C PHE A 47 -19.44 5.57 -7.89
N LEU A 48 -18.69 6.00 -6.87
CA LEU A 48 -17.79 7.17 -6.96
C LEU A 48 -16.61 6.93 -7.90
N TYR A 49 -16.27 5.67 -8.14
CA TYR A 49 -15.15 5.27 -9.01
C TYR A 49 -15.64 4.67 -10.33
N THR A 50 -16.94 4.83 -10.65
CA THR A 50 -17.47 4.42 -11.96
C THR A 50 -16.78 5.20 -13.08
N GLY A 51 -16.18 4.48 -14.03
CA GLY A 51 -15.40 5.05 -15.13
C GLY A 51 -13.89 5.13 -14.89
N PHE A 52 -13.42 4.92 -13.66
CA PHE A 52 -11.98 4.81 -13.36
C PHE A 52 -11.49 3.36 -13.45
N PRO A 53 -10.20 3.13 -13.76
CA PRO A 53 -9.60 1.81 -13.65
C PRO A 53 -9.82 1.26 -12.24
N ARG A 54 -10.26 0.01 -12.11
CA ARG A 54 -10.53 -0.61 -10.79
C ARG A 54 -9.35 -0.56 -9.82
N ALA A 55 -8.14 -0.52 -10.33
CA ALA A 55 -6.95 -0.37 -9.51
C ALA A 55 -6.85 0.99 -8.78
N ALA A 56 -7.58 2.01 -9.25
CA ALA A 56 -7.71 3.31 -8.59
C ALA A 56 -8.82 3.33 -7.51
N ASN A 57 -9.62 2.26 -7.41
CA ASN A 57 -10.64 2.14 -6.37
C ASN A 57 -9.97 1.77 -5.04
N PRO A 58 -10.13 2.58 -3.98
CA PRO A 58 -9.51 2.32 -2.68
C PRO A 58 -9.98 1.00 -2.03
N ASN A 59 -11.20 0.54 -2.33
CA ASN A 59 -11.71 -0.75 -1.83
C ASN A 59 -10.87 -1.92 -2.37
N VAL A 60 -10.52 -1.85 -3.66
CA VAL A 60 -9.67 -2.84 -4.33
C VAL A 60 -8.27 -2.79 -3.75
N GLY A 61 -7.72 -1.59 -3.54
CA GLY A 61 -6.43 -1.41 -2.86
C GLY A 61 -6.40 -2.04 -1.46
N ALA A 62 -7.43 -1.80 -0.65
CA ALA A 62 -7.54 -2.36 0.70
C ALA A 62 -7.58 -3.90 0.70
N GLU A 63 -8.31 -4.50 -0.24
CA GLU A 63 -8.37 -5.96 -0.37
C GLU A 63 -7.05 -6.56 -0.86
N VAL A 64 -6.34 -5.89 -1.76
CA VAL A 64 -4.98 -6.30 -2.17
C VAL A 64 -4.01 -6.28 -0.98
N VAL A 65 -4.06 -5.23 -0.15
CA VAL A 65 -3.26 -5.16 1.08
C VAL A 65 -3.65 -6.27 2.05
N LYS A 66 -4.95 -6.51 2.26
CA LYS A 66 -5.45 -7.60 3.10
C LYS A 66 -4.97 -8.96 2.61
N VAL A 67 -5.03 -9.22 1.31
CA VAL A 67 -4.45 -10.43 0.70
C VAL A 67 -2.97 -10.52 1.02
N ALA A 68 -2.21 -9.43 0.84
CA ALA A 68 -0.77 -9.39 1.12
C ALA A 68 -0.44 -9.74 2.58
N PHE A 69 -1.24 -9.36 3.57
CA PHE A 69 -1.02 -9.71 4.98
C PHE A 69 -1.64 -11.05 5.40
N SER A 70 -2.52 -11.63 4.58
CA SER A 70 -3.17 -12.91 4.87
C SER A 70 -2.36 -14.13 4.41
N SER A 71 -2.85 -15.33 4.76
CA SER A 71 -2.37 -16.61 4.23
C SER A 71 -2.68 -16.79 2.73
N ARG A 72 -3.66 -16.06 2.19
CA ARG A 72 -4.06 -16.12 0.76
C ARG A 72 -2.92 -15.74 -0.19
N ALA A 73 -2.01 -14.86 0.24
CA ALA A 73 -0.82 -14.52 -0.53
C ALA A 73 0.05 -15.74 -0.91
N ARG A 74 0.04 -16.82 -0.12
CA ARG A 74 0.81 -18.05 -0.42
C ARG A 74 0.12 -18.96 -1.44
N GLN A 75 -1.16 -18.72 -1.73
CA GLN A 75 -1.93 -19.49 -2.68
C GLN A 75 -1.78 -18.96 -4.12
N LEU A 76 -1.12 -17.82 -4.30
CA LEU A 76 -0.75 -17.28 -5.60
C LEU A 76 0.40 -18.12 -6.19
N THR A 77 0.28 -18.50 -7.46
CA THR A 77 1.26 -19.34 -8.15
C THR A 77 2.44 -18.53 -8.69
N SER A 78 2.25 -17.23 -8.97
CA SER A 78 3.32 -16.37 -9.47
C SER A 78 4.40 -16.08 -8.42
N LEU A 79 5.65 -16.43 -8.77
CA LEU A 79 6.85 -16.12 -7.98
C LEU A 79 7.05 -14.61 -7.78
N ALA A 80 6.58 -13.80 -8.73
CA ALA A 80 6.62 -12.34 -8.62
C ALA A 80 5.67 -11.81 -7.54
N ALA A 81 4.58 -12.52 -7.23
CA ALA A 81 3.63 -12.13 -6.19
C ALA A 81 4.31 -12.04 -4.82
N ALA A 82 5.15 -13.02 -4.48
CA ALA A 82 5.88 -13.05 -3.21
C ALA A 82 6.76 -11.80 -3.02
N ARG A 83 7.38 -11.30 -4.09
CA ARG A 83 8.19 -10.08 -4.07
C ARG A 83 7.34 -8.85 -3.73
N TYR A 84 6.20 -8.67 -4.40
CA TYR A 84 5.32 -7.53 -4.15
C TYR A 84 4.64 -7.60 -2.78
N VAL A 85 4.25 -8.80 -2.34
CA VAL A 85 3.76 -9.03 -0.97
C VAL A 85 4.80 -8.60 0.06
N ARG A 86 6.08 -8.96 -0.15
CA ARG A 86 7.17 -8.54 0.74
C ARG A 86 7.35 -7.02 0.74
N HIS A 87 7.31 -6.38 -0.43
CA HIS A 87 7.38 -4.92 -0.52
C HIS A 87 6.23 -4.25 0.24
N ILE A 88 4.99 -4.72 0.10
CA ILE A 88 3.85 -4.18 0.84
C ILE A 88 4.04 -4.34 2.35
N ARG A 89 4.45 -5.54 2.80
CA ARG A 89 4.66 -5.84 4.22
C ARG A 89 5.78 -5.02 4.87
N LEU A 90 6.76 -4.56 4.10
CA LEU A 90 7.86 -3.73 4.59
C LEU A 90 7.55 -2.24 4.46
N CYS A 91 7.16 -1.79 3.28
CA CYS A 91 6.98 -0.38 2.97
C CYS A 91 5.76 0.23 3.66
N LEU A 92 4.68 -0.53 3.87
CA LEU A 92 3.51 -0.01 4.58
C LEU A 92 3.84 0.39 6.03
N PRO A 93 4.37 -0.51 6.89
CA PRO A 93 4.71 -0.12 8.27
C PRO A 93 5.85 0.90 8.33
N LEU A 94 6.88 0.79 7.47
CA LEU A 94 7.97 1.78 7.43
C LEU A 94 7.47 3.16 7.02
N GLY A 95 6.59 3.24 6.03
CA GLY A 95 5.95 4.48 5.61
C GLY A 95 5.12 5.09 6.75
N ILE A 96 4.30 4.29 7.43
CA ILE A 96 3.49 4.72 8.57
C ILE A 96 4.39 5.28 9.68
N VAL A 97 5.45 4.57 10.07
CA VAL A 97 6.41 5.04 11.08
C VAL A 97 7.06 6.34 10.65
N GLY A 98 7.47 6.46 9.38
CA GLY A 98 8.02 7.69 8.82
C GLY A 98 7.04 8.88 8.92
N TYR A 99 5.78 8.68 8.56
CA TYR A 99 4.75 9.71 8.70
C TYR A 99 4.46 10.07 10.16
N LEU A 100 4.42 9.09 11.07
CA LEU A 100 4.23 9.36 12.50
C LEU A 100 5.37 10.21 13.07
N VAL A 101 6.62 9.93 12.70
CA VAL A 101 7.77 10.74 13.08
C VAL A 101 7.60 12.18 12.61
N LEU A 102 7.13 12.40 11.38
CA LEU A 102 6.86 13.74 10.86
C LEU A 102 5.74 14.47 11.62
N VAL A 103 4.64 13.78 11.93
CA VAL A 103 3.51 14.33 12.69
C VAL A 103 3.94 14.74 14.10
N VAL A 104 4.72 13.90 14.78
CA VAL A 104 5.26 14.22 16.10
C VAL A 104 6.23 15.40 16.00
N ALA A 105 7.11 15.43 15.00
CA ALA A 105 8.04 16.53 14.80
C ALA A 105 7.34 17.88 14.58
N SER A 106 6.29 17.89 13.75
CA SER A 106 5.54 19.11 13.44
C SER A 106 4.72 19.59 14.64
N SER A 107 4.19 18.67 15.46
CA SER A 107 3.46 19.02 16.69
C SER A 107 4.34 19.68 17.76
N GLN A 108 5.66 19.45 17.74
CA GLN A 108 6.61 20.02 18.70
C GLN A 108 7.20 21.37 18.26
N GLY A 109 7.03 21.75 16.98
CA GLY A 109 7.54 23.02 16.42
C GLY A 109 6.52 24.16 16.42
N GLY A 110 5.31 23.94 16.94
CA GLY A 110 4.27 24.95 17.10
C GLY A 110 4.18 25.46 18.54
N ALA A 111 5.10 26.36 18.91
CA ALA A 111 5.00 27.27 20.06
C ALA A 111 5.95 28.45 19.84
#